data_AF-D0A802-F1
#
_entry.id   AF-D0A802-F1
#
_cell.length_a   1.000
_cell.length_b   1.000
_cell.length_c   1.000
_cell.angle_alpha   90.00
_cell.angle_beta   90.00
_cell.angle_gamma   90.00
#
_symmetry.space_group_name_H-M   'P 1'
#
loop_
_entity.id
_entity.type
_entity.pdbx_description
1 polymer ?
#
loop_
_entity_poly.entity_id
_entity_poly.type
_entity_poly.pdbx_seq_one_letter_code
_entity_poly.pdbx_strand_id
1 'polypeptide(L)'
;MDFQGLLQQEASTRGLTMVPLSSVVAMPSSRKVACCGGFVEKVVAESERDCTVLLRDATGGVHCAIHGAVSDRYPDVLATGAVLLLQDVTALIVPSLLPPIIVVCLEHLVALLLPEGPPLSNAEYTLDSTAPGEESPTLGHFTSTNDVVQTPGRLSGAAEGALPQVAPPNISGLPTKAEEAADVVSVDHASDDDSLQLADDL
;
A
#
# COMPACT_ATOMS: atom_id res chain seq x y z
N MET A 1 14.51 5.56 -6.55
CA MET A 1 13.49 4.82 -7.31
C MET A 1 12.17 5.56 -7.13
N ASP A 2 11.38 5.75 -8.19
CA ASP A 2 10.04 6.37 -8.07
C ASP A 2 9.01 5.30 -7.66
N PHE A 3 8.94 5.03 -6.35
CA PHE A 3 8.02 4.04 -5.80
C PHE A 3 6.55 4.43 -5.98
N GLN A 4 6.24 5.74 -6.00
CA GLN A 4 4.89 6.23 -6.19
C GLN A 4 4.38 5.90 -7.60
N GLY A 5 5.21 6.15 -8.61
CA GLY A 5 4.91 5.80 -9.99
C GLY A 5 4.70 4.29 -10.18
N LEU A 6 5.57 3.46 -9.58
CA LEU A 6 5.45 2.00 -9.63
C LEU A 6 4.16 1.49 -8.98
N LEU A 7 3.84 1.99 -7.80
CA LEU A 7 2.66 1.58 -7.05
C LEU A 7 1.37 2.00 -7.77
N GLN A 8 1.35 3.20 -8.34
CA GLN A 8 0.23 3.69 -9.15
C GLN A 8 0.07 2.86 -10.43
N GLN A 9 1.17 2.52 -11.10
CA GLN A 9 1.15 1.66 -12.28
C GLN A 9 0.63 0.25 -11.96
N GLU A 10 1.06 -0.34 -10.85
CA GLU A 10 0.61 -1.66 -10.40
C GLU A 10 -0.89 -1.65 -10.07
N ALA A 11 -1.36 -0.62 -9.36
CA ALA A 11 -2.78 -0.44 -9.08
C ALA A 11 -3.59 -0.32 -10.37
N SER A 12 -3.15 0.52 -11.32
CA SER A 12 -3.84 0.72 -12.59
C SER A 12 -3.87 -0.54 -13.46
N THR A 13 -2.80 -1.34 -13.45
CA THR A 13 -2.74 -2.64 -14.15
C THR A 13 -3.82 -3.61 -13.64
N ARG A 14 -4.24 -3.46 -12.38
CA ARG A 14 -5.27 -4.27 -11.73
C ARG A 14 -6.65 -3.61 -11.75
N GLY A 15 -6.81 -2.48 -12.44
CA GLY A 15 -8.07 -1.73 -12.49
C GLY A 15 -8.43 -1.05 -11.17
N LEU A 16 -7.44 -0.77 -10.32
CA LEU A 16 -7.62 -0.10 -9.03
C LEU A 16 -7.22 1.37 -9.11
N THR A 17 -7.96 2.21 -8.38
CA THR A 17 -7.62 3.61 -8.15
C THR A 17 -7.15 3.77 -6.72
N MET A 18 -5.91 4.25 -6.56
CA MET A 18 -5.32 4.47 -5.25
C MET A 18 -5.90 5.69 -4.56
N VAL A 19 -6.20 5.54 -3.28
CA VAL A 19 -6.50 6.65 -2.36
C VAL A 19 -5.19 7.06 -1.67
N PRO A 20 -4.77 8.34 -1.74
CA PRO A 20 -3.58 8.82 -1.05
C PRO A 20 -3.69 8.67 0.47
N LEU A 21 -2.59 8.36 1.16
CA LEU A 21 -2.60 8.14 2.61
C LEU A 21 -3.07 9.38 3.39
N SER A 22 -2.71 10.60 2.94
CA SER A 22 -3.23 11.85 3.50
C SER A 22 -4.76 11.94 3.46
N SER A 23 -5.38 11.42 2.40
CA SER A 23 -6.84 11.40 2.26
C SER A 23 -7.49 10.35 3.17
N VAL A 24 -6.81 9.23 3.41
CA VAL A 24 -7.27 8.21 4.37
C VAL A 24 -7.23 8.75 5.81
N VAL A 25 -6.14 9.41 6.18
CA VAL A 25 -5.95 9.99 7.52
C VAL A 25 -6.93 11.16 7.77
N ALA A 26 -7.31 11.90 6.74
CA ALA A 26 -8.26 13.01 6.83
C ALA A 26 -9.75 12.58 6.83
N MET A 27 -10.05 11.28 6.80
CA MET A 27 -11.43 10.82 6.79
C MET A 27 -12.14 11.19 8.11
N PRO A 28 -13.40 11.66 8.06
CA PRO A 28 -14.13 12.09 9.25
C PRO A 28 -14.59 10.92 10.13
N SER A 29 -14.59 9.69 9.59
CA SER A 29 -15.10 8.50 10.24
C SER A 29 -14.47 7.23 9.67
N SER A 30 -14.41 6.19 10.50
CA SER A 30 -13.94 4.87 10.10
C SER A 30 -14.72 4.31 8.91
N ARG A 31 -14.01 3.76 7.92
CA ARG A 31 -14.63 3.20 6.71
C ARG A 31 -13.67 2.26 5.97
N LYS A 32 -14.23 1.51 5.02
CA LYS A 32 -13.45 0.77 4.03
C LYS A 32 -12.87 1.70 2.97
N VAL A 33 -11.62 1.45 2.60
CA VAL A 33 -10.85 2.09 1.54
C VAL A 33 -10.56 1.02 0.50
N ALA A 34 -11.01 1.24 -0.73
CA ALA A 34 -10.93 0.23 -1.77
C ALA A 34 -9.48 -0.15 -2.10
N CYS A 35 -8.59 0.83 -2.22
CA CYS A 35 -7.18 0.60 -2.52
C CYS A 35 -6.32 1.75 -1.99
N CYS A 36 -5.23 1.42 -1.30
CA CYS A 36 -4.20 2.36 -0.90
C CYS A 36 -2.86 1.61 -0.74
N GLY A 37 -1.78 2.31 -0.48
CA GLY A 37 -0.48 1.68 -0.31
C GLY A 37 0.62 2.68 -0.07
N GLY A 38 1.84 2.17 0.05
CA GLY A 38 3.03 2.96 0.30
C GLY A 38 4.23 2.05 0.51
N PHE A 39 5.38 2.65 0.83
CA PHE A 39 6.53 1.87 1.28
C PHE A 39 6.57 1.76 2.80
N VAL A 40 7.12 0.67 3.29
CA VAL A 40 7.38 0.42 4.71
C VAL A 40 8.58 1.26 5.13
N GLU A 41 8.33 2.32 5.91
CA GLU A 41 9.40 3.15 6.48
C GLU A 41 10.09 2.44 7.65
N LYS A 42 9.30 1.77 8.51
CA LYS A 42 9.79 0.98 9.63
C LYS A 42 8.73 -0.01 10.13
N VAL A 43 9.19 -1.07 10.77
CA VAL A 43 8.36 -1.97 11.58
C VAL A 43 8.23 -1.38 12.98
N VAL A 44 6.99 -1.27 13.47
CA VAL A 44 6.66 -0.73 14.80
C VAL A 44 6.47 -1.85 15.82
N ALA A 45 5.79 -2.93 15.41
CA ALA A 45 5.58 -4.12 16.21
C ALA A 45 5.43 -5.34 15.31
N GLU A 46 5.82 -6.50 15.79
CA GLU A 46 5.74 -7.77 15.06
C GLU A 46 5.43 -8.91 16.03
N SER A 47 4.63 -9.86 15.54
CA SER A 47 4.37 -11.17 16.12
C SER A 47 4.23 -12.18 14.98
N GLU A 48 4.19 -13.48 15.30
CA GLU A 48 4.00 -14.55 14.30
C GLU A 48 2.74 -14.34 13.42
N ARG A 49 1.72 -13.69 13.97
CA ARG A 49 0.40 -13.55 13.35
C ARG A 49 0.08 -12.17 12.84
N ASP A 50 0.69 -11.13 13.42
CA ASP A 50 0.31 -9.76 13.16
C ASP A 50 1.54 -8.86 13.18
N CYS A 51 1.54 -7.83 12.36
CA CYS A 51 2.54 -6.77 12.45
C CYS A 51 1.91 -5.39 12.33
N THR A 52 2.59 -4.39 12.87
CA THR A 52 2.29 -2.98 12.62
C THR A 52 3.50 -2.34 11.97
N VAL A 53 3.28 -1.72 10.82
CA VAL A 53 4.30 -0.98 10.07
C VAL A 53 3.90 0.49 9.95
N LEU A 54 4.89 1.36 9.78
CA LEU A 54 4.64 2.74 9.35
C LEU A 54 4.74 2.80 7.82
N LEU A 55 3.61 2.97 7.15
CA LEU A 55 3.54 3.14 5.70
C LEU A 55 3.68 4.61 5.33
N ARG A 56 4.39 4.88 4.23
CA ARG A 56 4.50 6.21 3.64
C ARG A 56 4.25 6.22 2.14
N ASP A 57 3.62 7.29 1.69
CA ASP A 57 3.52 7.68 0.29
C ASP A 57 4.01 9.12 0.11
N ALA A 58 3.89 9.68 -1.09
CA ALA A 58 4.28 11.06 -1.38
C ALA A 58 3.45 12.11 -0.59
N THR A 59 2.33 11.71 0.01
CA THR A 59 1.38 12.62 0.66
C THR A 59 1.44 12.58 2.18
N GLY A 60 1.99 11.52 2.77
CA GLY A 60 2.12 11.40 4.23
C GLY A 60 2.44 9.98 4.68
N GLY A 61 2.22 9.72 5.96
CA GLY A 61 2.41 8.39 6.55
C GLY A 61 1.29 8.02 7.50
N VAL A 62 1.06 6.72 7.65
CA VAL A 62 0.01 6.15 8.52
C VAL A 62 0.47 4.81 9.08
N HIS A 63 0.07 4.51 10.31
CA HIS A 63 0.28 3.18 10.87
C HIS A 63 -0.65 2.19 10.18
N CYS A 64 -0.09 1.05 9.77
CA CYS A 64 -0.83 -0.04 9.15
C CYS A 64 -0.62 -1.31 9.97
N ALA A 65 -1.70 -1.80 10.58
CA ALA A 65 -1.78 -3.11 11.19
C ALA A 65 -2.14 -4.13 10.10
N ILE A 66 -1.29 -5.13 9.93
CA ILE A 66 -1.45 -6.22 8.97
C ILE A 66 -1.68 -7.50 9.77
N HIS A 67 -2.82 -8.12 9.54
CA HIS A 67 -3.26 -9.32 10.24
C HIS A 67 -3.13 -10.58 9.40
N GLY A 68 -2.67 -11.67 9.99
CA GLY A 68 -2.46 -12.98 9.35
C GLY A 68 -0.97 -13.34 9.30
N ALA A 69 -0.64 -14.64 9.35
CA ALA A 69 0.73 -15.15 9.62
C ALA A 69 1.88 -14.48 8.80
N VAL A 70 2.34 -13.31 9.25
CA VAL A 70 3.25 -12.43 8.51
C VAL A 70 4.65 -13.02 8.55
N SER A 71 5.18 -13.28 9.75
CA SER A 71 6.55 -13.76 9.94
C SER A 71 6.78 -15.15 9.33
N ASP A 72 5.74 -16.00 9.28
CA ASP A 72 5.84 -17.36 8.73
C ASP A 72 5.66 -17.42 7.20
N ARG A 73 4.70 -16.66 6.64
CA ARG A 73 4.31 -16.81 5.22
C ARG A 73 4.77 -15.67 4.33
N TYR A 74 4.93 -14.47 4.86
CA TYR A 74 5.28 -13.28 4.07
C TYR A 74 6.25 -12.37 4.84
N PRO A 75 7.43 -12.88 5.24
CA PRO A 75 8.39 -12.10 6.03
C PRO A 75 8.87 -10.84 5.28
N ASP A 76 8.87 -10.88 3.95
CA ASP A 76 9.27 -9.79 3.08
C ASP A 76 8.37 -8.54 3.21
N VAL A 77 7.15 -8.68 3.72
CA VAL A 77 6.24 -7.55 4.02
C VAL A 77 6.82 -6.64 5.11
N LEU A 78 7.71 -7.19 5.95
CA LEU A 78 8.37 -6.47 7.04
C LEU A 78 9.68 -5.81 6.59
N ALA A 79 10.14 -6.06 5.37
CA ALA A 79 11.37 -5.47 4.87
C ALA A 79 11.21 -3.94 4.78
N THR A 80 12.11 -3.19 5.42
CA THR A 80 12.14 -1.74 5.29
C THR A 80 12.41 -1.37 3.83
N GLY A 81 11.60 -0.48 3.28
CA GLY A 81 11.60 -0.12 1.86
C GLY A 81 10.72 -1.00 0.98
N ALA A 82 10.11 -2.08 1.50
CA ALA A 82 9.11 -2.84 0.76
C ALA A 82 7.92 -1.95 0.39
N VAL A 83 7.46 -2.03 -0.85
CA VAL A 83 6.34 -1.27 -1.38
C VAL A 83 5.11 -2.16 -1.41
N LEU A 84 4.07 -1.77 -0.67
CA LEU A 84 2.85 -2.55 -0.46
C LEU A 84 1.68 -1.89 -1.20
N LEU A 85 0.95 -2.69 -2.01
CA LEU A 85 -0.36 -2.34 -2.54
C LEU A 85 -1.43 -3.14 -1.80
N LEU A 86 -2.35 -2.44 -1.14
CA LEU A 86 -3.38 -3.02 -0.30
C LEU A 86 -4.76 -2.78 -0.88
N GLN A 87 -5.66 -3.75 -0.70
CA GLN A 87 -7.07 -3.67 -1.09
C GLN A 87 -7.98 -3.90 0.12
N ASP A 88 -9.24 -3.45 0.01
CA ASP A 88 -10.29 -3.66 1.02
C ASP A 88 -9.85 -3.35 2.46
N VAL A 89 -9.21 -2.20 2.60
CA VAL A 89 -8.54 -1.77 3.80
C VAL A 89 -9.52 -1.08 4.73
N THR A 90 -9.45 -1.33 6.04
CA THR A 90 -10.25 -0.59 7.03
C THR A 90 -9.45 0.59 7.56
N ALA A 91 -9.87 1.82 7.27
CA ALA A 91 -9.41 3.00 7.98
C ALA A 91 -10.16 3.12 9.30
N LEU A 92 -9.43 3.05 10.41
CA LEU A 92 -9.98 3.20 11.76
C LEU A 92 -9.65 4.60 12.28
N ILE A 93 -10.70 5.41 12.41
CA ILE A 93 -10.64 6.77 12.95
C ILE A 93 -11.33 6.74 14.32
N VAL A 94 -10.56 6.95 15.39
CA VAL A 94 -11.09 7.08 16.75
C VAL A 94 -10.80 8.51 17.22
N PRO A 95 -11.73 9.45 16.98
CA PRO A 95 -11.50 10.87 17.27
C PRO A 95 -11.01 11.08 18.69
N SER A 96 -9.99 11.94 18.84
CA SER A 96 -9.41 12.36 20.12
C SER A 96 -8.75 11.28 20.98
N LEU A 97 -8.82 9.99 20.60
CA LEU A 97 -8.23 8.90 21.36
C LEU A 97 -6.89 8.44 20.78
N LEU A 98 -6.85 8.22 19.46
CA LEU A 98 -5.68 7.67 18.78
C LEU A 98 -5.49 8.32 17.39
N PRO A 99 -4.24 8.42 16.91
CA PRO A 99 -4.00 8.71 15.50
C PRO A 99 -4.72 7.71 14.60
N PRO A 100 -5.22 8.12 13.43
CA PRO A 100 -5.76 7.21 12.42
C PRO A 100 -4.82 6.04 12.14
N ILE A 101 -5.36 4.83 12.15
CA ILE A 101 -4.65 3.63 11.73
C ILE A 101 -5.41 2.95 10.60
N ILE A 102 -4.65 2.25 9.77
CA ILE A 102 -5.17 1.38 8.76
C ILE A 102 -5.05 -0.06 9.24
N VAL A 103 -6.08 -0.87 9.03
CA VAL A 103 -6.10 -2.29 9.37
C VAL A 103 -6.43 -3.09 8.11
N VAL A 104 -5.64 -4.12 7.83
CA VAL A 104 -5.79 -4.97 6.64
C VAL A 104 -5.44 -6.42 6.97
N CYS A 105 -6.11 -7.37 6.33
CA CYS A 105 -5.70 -8.78 6.35
C CYS A 105 -4.62 -9.00 5.29
N LEU A 106 -3.64 -9.85 5.57
CA LEU A 106 -2.53 -10.17 4.68
C LEU A 106 -3.00 -10.72 3.33
N GLU A 107 -4.15 -11.39 3.28
CA GLU A 107 -4.80 -11.86 2.05
C GLU A 107 -5.26 -10.74 1.12
N HIS A 108 -5.37 -9.50 1.61
CA HIS A 108 -5.66 -8.32 0.82
C HIS A 108 -4.40 -7.52 0.43
N LEU A 109 -3.20 -8.08 0.64
CA LEU A 109 -1.98 -7.61 0.01
C LEU A 109 -2.00 -8.02 -1.46
N VAL A 110 -2.15 -7.04 -2.33
CA VAL A 110 -2.35 -7.27 -3.77
C VAL A 110 -1.01 -7.29 -4.52
N ALA A 111 -0.05 -6.48 -4.09
CA ALA A 111 1.29 -6.48 -4.63
C ALA A 111 2.33 -6.12 -3.57
N LEU A 112 3.50 -6.73 -3.69
CA LEU A 112 4.68 -6.50 -2.87
C LEU A 112 5.86 -6.30 -3.82
N LEU A 113 6.48 -5.12 -3.78
CA LEU A 113 7.71 -4.84 -4.53
C LEU A 113 8.84 -4.61 -3.53
N LEU A 114 9.91 -5.39 -3.66
CA LEU A 114 11.08 -5.29 -2.80
C LEU A 114 12.12 -4.37 -3.40
N PRO A 115 12.85 -3.59 -2.58
CA PRO A 115 13.86 -2.64 -3.06
C PRO A 115 14.97 -3.30 -3.88
N GLU A 116 15.32 -4.55 -3.56
CA GLU A 116 16.36 -5.34 -4.26
C GLU A 116 15.80 -6.23 -5.38
N GLY A 117 14.51 -6.11 -5.71
CA GLY A 117 13.83 -7.03 -6.63
C GLY A 117 13.47 -8.37 -5.97
N PRO A 118 12.86 -9.31 -6.73
CA PRO A 118 12.54 -10.63 -6.19
C PRO A 118 13.83 -11.31 -5.70
N PRO A 119 13.79 -12.06 -4.59
CA PRO A 119 14.95 -12.83 -4.15
C PRO A 119 15.42 -13.72 -5.31
N LEU A 120 16.71 -13.65 -5.62
CA LEU A 120 17.31 -14.53 -6.63
C LEU A 120 17.10 -15.97 -6.18
N SER A 121 16.19 -16.67 -6.85
CA SER A 121 15.90 -18.08 -6.63
C SER A 121 17.08 -18.93 -7.12
N ASN A 122 18.22 -18.84 -6.43
CA ASN A 122 19.44 -19.60 -6.69
C ASN A 122 19.69 -20.62 -5.56
N ALA A 123 18.65 -21.08 -4.89
CA ALA A 123 18.73 -22.29 -4.10
C ALA A 123 18.41 -23.47 -5.03
N GLU A 124 19.43 -23.92 -5.78
CA GLU A 124 19.53 -25.33 -6.11
C GLU A 124 19.40 -26.08 -4.79
N TYR A 125 18.22 -26.68 -4.56
CA TYR A 125 18.11 -27.80 -3.66
C TYR A 125 18.92 -28.93 -4.30
N THR A 126 20.23 -28.94 -4.07
CA THR A 126 21.01 -30.15 -4.23
C THR A 126 20.46 -31.13 -3.21
N LEU A 127 19.47 -31.92 -3.63
CA LEU A 127 19.09 -33.14 -2.95
C LEU A 127 20.34 -34.02 -2.97
N ASP A 128 21.12 -33.93 -1.90
CA ASP A 128 22.25 -34.79 -1.61
C ASP A 128 21.70 -36.21 -1.34
N SER A 129 21.33 -36.90 -2.41
CA SER A 129 21.10 -38.35 -2.40
C SER A 129 22.47 -39.01 -2.49
N THR A 130 23.12 -39.12 -1.34
CA THR A 130 24.25 -40.02 -1.14
C THR A 130 23.81 -41.46 -1.41
N ALA A 131 24.14 -42.00 -2.57
CA ALA A 131 24.16 -43.43 -2.84
C ALA A 131 25.45 -43.76 -3.62
N PRO A 132 26.30 -44.68 -3.13
CA PRO A 132 27.54 -45.02 -3.81
C PRO A 132 27.36 -46.19 -4.79
N GLY A 133 27.98 -46.05 -5.97
CA GLY A 133 28.28 -47.13 -6.92
C GLY A 133 27.14 -47.48 -7.90
N GLU A 134 27.36 -47.79 -9.18
CA GLU A 134 28.53 -47.99 -10.01
C GLU A 134 28.13 -47.73 -11.48
N GLU A 135 29.15 -47.42 -12.29
CA GLU A 135 29.30 -47.66 -13.74
C GLU A 135 28.34 -47.08 -14.82
N SER A 136 29.00 -46.47 -15.80
CA SER A 136 28.52 -45.96 -17.08
C SER A 136 27.96 -47.08 -17.99
N PRO A 137 27.14 -46.78 -19.02
CA PRO A 137 27.76 -46.43 -20.30
C PRO A 137 27.05 -45.35 -21.13
N THR A 138 27.89 -44.75 -21.97
CA THR A 138 27.71 -43.92 -23.17
C THR A 138 26.58 -44.32 -24.13
N LEU A 139 25.85 -43.33 -24.68
CA LEU A 139 25.69 -43.10 -26.14
C LEU A 139 24.76 -41.93 -26.52
N GLY A 140 25.18 -41.16 -27.55
CA GLY A 140 24.32 -40.37 -28.46
C GLY A 140 24.14 -38.90 -28.08
N HIS A 141 25.03 -37.98 -28.47
CA HIS A 141 25.06 -37.31 -29.77
C HIS A 141 23.66 -36.88 -30.27
N PHE A 142 23.31 -35.59 -30.12
CA PHE A 142 22.83 -34.75 -31.22
C PHE A 142 23.16 -33.27 -30.90
N THR A 143 24.01 -32.72 -31.76
CA THR A 143 24.26 -31.30 -31.94
C THR A 143 23.03 -30.62 -32.56
N SER A 144 22.65 -29.43 -32.07
CA SER A 144 22.09 -28.41 -32.97
C SER A 144 22.47 -27.02 -32.48
N THR A 145 23.54 -26.52 -33.06
CA THR A 145 23.83 -25.11 -33.25
C THR A 145 22.69 -24.44 -34.03
N ASN A 146 22.34 -23.21 -33.68
CA ASN A 146 22.15 -22.15 -34.67
C ASN A 146 22.25 -20.79 -34.00
N ASP A 147 23.39 -20.16 -34.26
CA ASP A 147 23.67 -18.74 -34.08
C ASP A 147 23.57 -18.13 -35.48
N VAL A 148 22.60 -17.26 -35.75
CA VAL A 148 22.62 -16.34 -36.91
C VAL A 148 21.92 -15.02 -36.55
N VAL A 149 22.76 -14.09 -36.11
CA VAL A 149 22.84 -12.67 -36.51
C VAL A 149 21.85 -12.19 -37.58
N GLN A 150 21.11 -11.10 -37.29
CA GLN A 150 20.96 -9.94 -38.20
C GLN A 150 20.24 -8.74 -37.52
N THR A 151 21.00 -7.67 -37.27
CA THR A 151 20.55 -6.26 -37.27
C THR A 151 20.69 -5.70 -38.71
N PRO A 152 20.38 -4.44 -39.06
CA PRO A 152 19.38 -3.46 -38.61
C PRO A 152 18.62 -2.78 -39.78
N GLY A 153 17.58 -1.98 -39.50
CA GLY A 153 17.02 -0.98 -40.44
C GLY A 153 15.50 -0.80 -40.31
N ARG A 154 14.87 0.33 -40.60
CA ARG A 154 15.29 1.69 -41.01
C ARG A 154 14.00 2.57 -40.99
N LEU A 155 14.11 3.76 -40.42
CA LEU A 155 13.40 5.05 -40.68
C LEU A 155 11.95 5.09 -41.25
N SER A 156 11.07 5.78 -40.51
CA SER A 156 10.11 6.82 -40.97
C SER A 156 9.41 7.39 -39.73
N GLY A 157 9.16 8.68 -39.51
CA GLY A 157 9.19 9.86 -40.36
C GLY A 157 8.03 10.79 -39.95
N ALA A 158 8.37 11.95 -39.36
CA ALA A 158 7.67 13.24 -39.26
C ALA A 158 6.13 13.34 -39.07
N ALA A 159 5.70 14.17 -38.10
CA ALA A 159 5.00 15.44 -38.40
C ALA A 159 4.71 16.27 -37.14
N GLU A 160 4.98 17.58 -37.26
CA GLU A 160 4.62 18.69 -36.37
C GLU A 160 3.11 18.91 -36.21
N GLY A 161 2.69 19.64 -35.17
CA GLY A 161 1.37 20.28 -35.19
C GLY A 161 0.86 20.89 -33.87
N ALA A 162 1.19 22.17 -33.65
CA ALA A 162 0.34 23.27 -33.17
C ALA A 162 -0.45 23.19 -31.82
N LEU A 163 -0.25 24.26 -31.02
CA LEU A 163 -1.01 24.71 -29.84
C LEU A 163 -2.51 25.01 -30.15
N PRO A 164 -3.38 25.25 -29.14
CA PRO A 164 -3.50 26.61 -28.58
C PRO A 164 -3.77 26.73 -27.06
N GLN A 165 -3.33 27.87 -26.52
CA GLN A 165 -3.73 28.48 -25.25
C GLN A 165 -5.24 28.76 -25.18
N VAL A 166 -5.84 28.63 -23.99
CA VAL A 166 -7.03 29.41 -23.59
C VAL A 166 -6.99 29.73 -22.09
N ALA A 167 -7.15 31.00 -21.75
CA ALA A 167 -7.59 31.54 -20.46
C ALA A 167 -8.67 32.60 -20.76
N PRO A 168 -9.37 33.22 -19.77
CA PRO A 168 -10.08 32.77 -18.57
C PRO A 168 -11.62 33.03 -18.75
N PRO A 169 -12.45 33.16 -17.68
CA PRO A 169 -12.72 34.53 -17.23
C PRO A 169 -12.91 34.74 -15.72
N ASN A 170 -12.71 36.02 -15.40
CA ASN A 170 -12.93 36.78 -14.18
C ASN A 170 -14.44 36.97 -13.91
N ILE A 171 -14.92 36.76 -12.68
CA ILE A 171 -16.21 37.30 -12.22
C ILE A 171 -16.08 37.95 -10.84
N SER A 172 -16.28 39.27 -10.85
CA SER A 172 -16.59 40.11 -9.68
C SER A 172 -17.91 39.70 -9.01
N GLY A 173 -18.00 39.89 -7.69
CA GLY A 173 -19.30 39.98 -7.02
C GLY A 173 -19.25 39.82 -5.50
N LEU A 174 -18.93 40.91 -4.79
CA LEU A 174 -19.33 41.12 -3.39
C LEU A 174 -20.86 41.28 -3.34
N PRO A 175 -21.56 40.86 -2.27
CA PRO A 175 -21.88 41.82 -1.21
C PRO A 175 -21.79 41.28 0.22
N THR A 176 -21.37 42.20 1.09
CA THR A 176 -21.69 42.40 2.51
C THR A 176 -22.91 41.65 3.10
N LYS A 177 -22.73 41.03 4.27
CA LYS A 177 -23.50 41.39 5.48
C LYS A 177 -22.77 40.92 6.76
N ALA A 178 -22.46 41.89 7.62
CA ALA A 178 -22.18 41.66 9.03
C ALA A 178 -23.53 41.42 9.74
N GLU A 179 -23.56 40.47 10.68
CA GLU A 179 -24.35 40.62 11.91
C GLU A 179 -23.80 39.66 12.97
N GLU A 180 -23.19 40.31 13.95
CA GLU A 180 -22.91 39.86 15.31
C GLU A 180 -24.23 39.63 16.04
N ALA A 181 -24.36 38.49 16.72
CA ALA A 181 -25.25 38.35 17.87
C ALA A 181 -24.67 37.26 18.77
N ALA A 182 -24.00 37.71 19.84
CA ALA A 182 -23.88 36.93 21.05
C ALA A 182 -25.29 36.74 21.64
N ASP A 183 -25.64 35.51 22.02
CA ASP A 183 -26.64 35.31 23.05
C ASP A 183 -26.14 34.27 24.04
N VAL A 184 -26.04 34.73 25.29
CA VAL A 184 -25.64 33.97 26.46
C VAL A 184 -26.95 33.61 27.15
N VAL A 185 -27.27 32.32 27.19
CA VAL A 185 -28.29 31.82 28.12
C VAL A 185 -27.70 30.65 28.90
N SER A 186 -27.27 30.96 30.12
CA SER A 186 -27.08 30.03 31.21
C SER A 186 -28.44 29.55 31.72
N VAL A 187 -28.67 28.23 31.86
CA VAL A 187 -29.56 27.66 32.89
C VAL A 187 -29.08 26.26 33.29
N ASP A 188 -29.23 26.02 34.58
CA ASP A 188 -28.75 25.00 35.51
C ASP A 188 -29.07 23.49 35.28
N HIS A 189 -28.19 22.71 35.92
CA HIS A 189 -28.35 21.41 36.60
C HIS A 189 -29.57 20.49 36.32
N ALA A 190 -29.26 19.30 35.79
CA ALA A 190 -29.69 17.98 36.27
C ALA A 190 -28.70 16.96 35.66
N SER A 191 -27.69 16.44 36.37
CA SER A 191 -27.76 15.33 37.32
C SER A 191 -28.64 14.17 36.83
N ASP A 192 -28.14 13.40 35.86
CA ASP A 192 -28.49 11.97 35.74
C ASP A 192 -27.21 11.17 35.94
N ASP A 193 -27.14 10.58 37.13
CA ASP A 193 -26.09 9.70 37.64
C ASP A 193 -26.45 8.27 37.19
N ASP A 194 -26.22 7.94 35.91
CA ASP A 194 -26.35 6.57 35.42
C ASP A 194 -25.10 5.75 35.79
N SER A 195 -24.92 5.57 37.10
CA SER A 195 -23.95 4.63 37.67
C SER A 195 -24.44 3.19 37.46
N LEU A 196 -23.97 2.54 36.39
CA LEU A 196 -24.17 1.10 36.17
C LEU A 196 -23.38 0.31 37.23
N GLN A 197 -24.06 -0.15 38.28
CA GLN A 197 -23.53 -1.12 39.25
C GLN A 197 -23.34 -2.48 38.57
N LEU A 198 -22.10 -2.89 38.37
CA LEU A 198 -21.74 -4.27 38.06
C LEU A 198 -21.91 -5.11 39.32
N ALA A 199 -22.89 -6.01 39.31
CA ALA A 199 -23.00 -7.07 40.29
C ALA A 199 -21.87 -8.08 40.02
N ASP A 200 -20.89 -8.14 40.92
CA ASP A 200 -20.04 -9.31 41.09
C ASP A 200 -20.88 -10.39 41.78
N ASP A 201 -21.19 -11.47 41.06
CA ASP A 201 -21.62 -12.72 41.66
C ASP A 201 -20.82 -13.89 41.06
N LEU A 202 -19.88 -14.34 41.89
CA LEU A 202 -19.23 -15.67 42.03
C LEU A 202 -18.30 -16.22 40.93
#